data_AF-A0A2R5GRC7-F1
#
_entry.id   AF-A0A2R5GRC7-F1
#
_cell.length_a   1.000
_cell.length_b   1.000
_cell.length_c   1.000
_cell.angle_alpha   90.00
_cell.angle_beta   90.00
_cell.angle_gamma   90.00
#
_symmetry.space_group_name_H-M   'P 1'
#
loop_
_entity.id
_entity.type
_entity.pdbx_description
1 polymer ?
#
loop_
_entity_poly.entity_id
_entity_poly.type
_entity_poly.pdbx_seq_one_letter_code
_entity_poly.pdbx_strand_id
1 'polypeptide(L)'
;MPYFRPYLKDLHKMDISVHCDVKIFEWLMRRIRSPDDARLDIRSATSVLIASEFLGMSTLVQEATAFVAQHLCEIMALPIDLTCLGDATVRRLARLISLNTLIGLSDPRNAILGTLYRLRAEELLQNHGPALTSCKHCSALYSRRFADRLICPRAPASVDFNGRLCQRHEPIADDWDVVRSFIVPMRHRKAQEWKRIFWTLWGATKLFQCTMCETYFDAGSTGG
;
A
#
# COMPACT_ATOMS: atom_id res chain seq x y z
N MET A 1 -1.24 9.56 28.81
CA MET A 1 0.05 9.55 28.10
C MET A 1 1.02 8.61 28.79
N PRO A 2 1.29 7.42 28.26
CA PRO A 2 2.20 6.43 28.86
C PRO A 2 3.66 6.89 28.95
N TYR A 3 4.13 7.72 28.01
CA TYR A 3 5.53 8.17 27.96
C TYR A 3 6.00 8.84 29.26
N PHE A 4 5.17 9.68 29.87
CA PHE A 4 5.52 10.38 31.11
C PHE A 4 5.43 9.52 32.37
N ARG A 5 4.82 8.33 32.29
CA ARG A 5 4.54 7.48 33.46
C ARG A 5 5.79 7.08 34.27
N PRO A 6 6.96 6.76 33.66
CA PRO A 6 8.19 6.50 34.40
C PRO A 6 8.77 7.75 35.07
N TYR A 7 8.62 8.92 34.44
CA TYR A 7 9.20 10.19 34.89
C TYR A 7 8.43 10.84 36.04
N LEU A 8 7.15 10.50 36.21
CA LEU A 8 6.35 10.96 37.37
C LEU A 8 6.92 10.48 38.71
N LYS A 9 7.84 9.49 38.72
CA LYS A 9 8.50 8.99 39.93
C LYS A 9 9.74 9.80 40.32
N ASP A 10 10.38 10.49 39.37
CA ASP A 10 11.62 11.25 39.57
C ASP A 10 11.59 12.54 38.73
N LEU A 11 10.80 13.51 39.16
CA LEU A 11 10.60 14.80 38.48
C LEU A 11 11.90 15.59 38.27
N HIS A 12 12.92 15.37 39.11
CA HIS A 12 14.19 16.11 39.08
C HIS A 12 15.17 15.66 37.98
N LYS A 13 14.90 14.54 37.30
CA LYS A 13 15.73 14.02 36.19
C LYS A 13 15.08 14.17 34.81
N MET A 14 14.02 14.97 34.72
CA MET A 14 13.33 15.21 33.45
C MET A 14 14.15 16.15 32.56
N ASP A 15 15.04 15.58 31.77
CA ASP A 15 15.57 16.22 30.57
C ASP A 15 14.77 15.68 29.38
N ILE A 16 13.65 16.34 29.08
CA ILE A 16 12.86 15.97 27.91
C ILE A 16 13.57 16.59 26.70
N SER A 17 14.29 15.76 25.93
CA SER A 17 14.88 16.16 24.64
C SER A 17 13.77 16.32 23.60
N VAL A 18 12.95 17.35 23.77
CA VAL A 18 11.83 17.64 22.88
C VAL A 18 12.39 18.34 21.64
N HIS A 19 12.80 17.56 20.64
CA HIS A 19 12.83 18.03 19.25
C HIS A 19 11.41 18.16 18.66
N CYS A 20 10.41 18.40 19.51
CA CYS A 20 9.03 18.61 19.11
C CYS A 20 8.76 20.12 19.15
N ASP A 21 8.17 20.63 18.08
CA ASP A 21 7.75 22.02 17.98
C ASP A 21 6.90 22.40 19.22
N VAL A 22 7.32 23.45 19.94
CA VAL A 22 6.64 23.95 21.16
C VAL A 22 5.14 24.19 20.89
N LYS A 23 4.78 24.62 19.68
CA LYS A 23 3.38 24.83 19.28
C LYS A 23 2.59 23.52 19.21
N ILE A 24 3.22 22.44 18.75
CA ILE A 24 2.60 21.11 18.70
C ILE A 24 2.41 20.58 20.12
N PHE A 25 3.40 20.77 20.99
CA PHE A 25 3.26 20.38 22.39
C PHE A 25 2.14 21.16 23.10
N GLU A 26 2.07 22.48 22.90
CA GLU A 26 0.97 23.31 23.42
C GLU A 26 -0.39 22.84 22.88
N TRP A 27 -0.48 22.53 21.59
CA TRP A 27 -1.68 21.97 20.97
C TRP A 27 -2.08 20.64 21.62
N LEU A 28 -1.13 19.73 21.87
CA LEU A 28 -1.38 18.47 22.55
C LEU A 28 -1.90 18.68 23.97
N MET A 29 -1.31 19.62 24.72
CA MET A 29 -1.76 19.96 26.07
C MET A 29 -3.16 20.57 26.08
N ARG A 30 -3.53 21.35 25.05
CA ARG A 30 -4.91 21.83 24.87
C ARG A 30 -5.85 20.67 24.56
N ARG A 31 -5.49 19.77 23.64
CA ARG A 31 -6.27 18.57 23.27
C ARG A 31 -6.56 17.65 24.47
N ILE A 32 -5.61 17.49 25.39
CA ILE A 32 -5.80 16.68 26.61
C ILE A 32 -6.82 17.31 27.55
N ARG A 33 -6.80 18.65 27.70
CA ARG A 33 -7.67 19.39 28.61
C ARG A 33 -9.08 19.54 28.06
N SER A 34 -9.17 19.92 26.79
CA SER A 34 -10.42 20.18 26.07
C SER A 34 -10.31 19.58 24.66
N PRO A 35 -10.79 18.35 24.45
CA PRO A 35 -10.72 17.70 23.14
C PRO A 35 -11.36 18.55 22.03
N ASP A 36 -12.52 19.14 22.29
CA ASP A 36 -13.30 19.86 21.27
C ASP A 36 -12.64 21.16 20.78
N ASP A 37 -11.78 21.77 21.60
CA ASP A 37 -11.13 23.06 21.30
C ASP A 37 -9.88 22.91 20.40
N ALA A 38 -9.31 21.71 20.32
CA ALA A 38 -8.10 21.43 19.56
C ALA A 38 -8.40 20.50 18.39
N ARG A 39 -8.82 21.08 17.25
CA ARG A 39 -9.03 20.35 15.99
C ARG A 39 -7.73 20.19 15.22
N LEU A 40 -7.62 19.07 14.51
CA LEU A 40 -6.50 18.78 13.60
C LEU A 40 -6.56 19.71 12.39
N ASP A 41 -5.38 20.17 11.97
CA ASP A 41 -5.20 21.01 10.78
C ASP A 41 -4.22 20.33 9.82
N ILE A 42 -4.39 20.54 8.52
CA ILE A 42 -3.60 19.88 7.46
C ILE A 42 -2.10 20.17 7.64
N ARG A 43 -1.71 21.38 8.08
CA ARG A 43 -0.31 21.77 8.23
C ARG A 43 0.35 21.15 9.45
N SER A 44 -0.42 20.84 10.49
CA SER A 44 0.08 20.32 11.76
C SER A 44 -0.19 18.82 11.94
N ALA A 45 -1.08 18.22 11.15
CA ALA A 45 -1.54 16.84 11.32
C ALA A 45 -0.40 15.82 11.34
N THR A 46 0.57 15.92 10.44
CA THR A 46 1.74 15.02 10.40
C THR A 46 2.59 15.18 11.67
N SER A 47 2.85 16.41 12.12
CA SER A 47 3.64 16.69 13.32
C SER A 47 2.92 16.24 14.59
N VAL A 48 1.60 16.48 14.68
CA VAL A 48 0.76 15.97 15.76
C VAL A 48 0.77 14.44 15.77
N LEU A 49 0.69 13.79 14.62
CA LEU A 49 0.73 12.34 14.50
C LEU A 49 2.05 11.78 15.05
N ILE A 50 3.20 12.30 14.58
CA ILE A 50 4.53 11.87 15.05
C ILE A 50 4.67 12.09 16.58
N ALA A 51 4.27 13.26 17.06
CA ALA A 51 4.34 13.59 18.49
C ALA A 51 3.42 12.69 19.35
N SER A 52 2.20 12.46 18.89
CA SER A 52 1.22 11.60 19.58
C SER A 52 1.66 10.14 19.59
N GLU A 53 2.34 9.67 18.55
CA GLU A 53 2.94 8.33 18.48
C GLU A 53 4.07 8.20 19.49
N PHE A 54 5.00 9.16 19.51
CA PHE A 54 6.11 9.20 20.47
C PHE A 54 5.61 9.22 21.94
N LEU A 55 4.57 9.99 22.24
CA LEU A 55 4.01 10.11 23.58
C LEU A 55 3.07 8.95 23.98
N GLY A 56 2.81 8.01 23.07
CA GLY A 56 1.95 6.85 23.29
C GLY A 56 0.45 7.18 23.41
N MET A 57 -0.04 8.18 22.68
CA MET A 57 -1.44 8.62 22.69
C MET A 57 -2.27 7.86 21.65
N SER A 58 -2.57 6.59 21.91
CA SER A 58 -3.16 5.66 20.92
C SER A 58 -4.44 6.15 20.23
N THR A 59 -5.37 6.80 20.96
CA THR A 59 -6.62 7.34 20.39
C THR A 59 -6.34 8.47 19.40
N LEU A 60 -5.55 9.47 19.82
CA LEU A 60 -5.14 10.58 18.97
C LEU A 60 -4.33 10.10 17.76
N VAL A 61 -3.49 9.09 17.94
CA VAL A 61 -2.73 8.46 16.85
C VAL A 61 -3.67 7.85 15.81
N GLN A 62 -4.77 7.21 16.21
CA GLN A 62 -5.79 6.70 15.29
C GLN A 62 -6.51 7.83 14.54
N GLU A 63 -7.00 8.84 15.27
CA GLU A 63 -7.69 10.01 14.71
C GLU A 63 -6.80 10.78 13.72
N ALA A 64 -5.57 11.09 14.11
CA ALA A 64 -4.63 11.81 13.27
C ALA A 64 -4.23 11.01 12.03
N THR A 65 -4.08 9.69 12.13
CA THR A 65 -3.81 8.86 10.93
C THR A 65 -5.00 8.80 9.99
N ALA A 66 -6.23 8.73 10.50
CA ALA A 66 -7.43 8.81 9.65
C ALA A 66 -7.53 10.17 8.95
N PHE A 67 -7.29 11.26 9.68
CA PHE A 67 -7.26 12.61 9.12
C PHE A 67 -6.18 12.78 8.04
N VAL A 68 -4.96 12.30 8.30
CA VAL A 68 -3.86 12.32 7.32
C VAL A 68 -4.21 11.49 6.08
N ALA A 69 -4.85 10.32 6.23
CA ALA A 69 -5.27 9.51 5.09
C ALA A 69 -6.32 10.22 4.22
N GLN A 70 -7.26 10.94 4.86
CA GLN A 70 -8.32 11.68 4.17
C GLN A 70 -7.78 12.89 3.40
N HIS A 71 -6.81 13.61 3.98
CA HIS A 71 -6.22 14.83 3.42
C HIS A 71 -4.84 14.62 2.80
N LEU A 72 -4.47 13.38 2.46
CA LEU A 72 -3.11 13.02 2.06
C LEU A 72 -2.62 13.81 0.84
N CYS A 73 -3.48 14.02 -0.16
CA CYS A 73 -3.16 14.80 -1.35
C CYS A 73 -2.72 16.23 -0.99
N GLU A 74 -3.46 16.87 -0.08
CA GLU A 74 -3.20 18.25 0.35
C GLU A 74 -1.92 18.31 1.18
N ILE A 75 -1.70 17.34 2.07
CA ILE A 75 -0.48 17.23 2.88
C ILE A 75 0.76 17.03 2.00
N MET A 76 0.67 16.20 0.96
CA MET A 76 1.75 15.95 0.01
C MET A 76 2.10 17.18 -0.85
N ALA A 77 1.19 18.14 -0.99
CA ALA A 77 1.45 19.41 -1.66
C ALA A 77 2.21 20.42 -0.77
N LEU A 78 2.14 20.25 0.56
CA LEU A 78 2.87 21.10 1.50
C LEU A 78 4.34 20.66 1.62
N PRO A 79 5.29 21.56 1.92
CA PRO A 79 6.71 21.24 2.12
C PRO A 79 6.97 20.52 3.47
N ILE A 80 6.14 19.53 3.81
CA ILE A 80 6.25 18.69 5.00
C ILE A 80 7.07 17.45 4.64
N ASP A 81 7.91 17.01 5.57
CA ASP A 81 8.64 15.76 5.47
C ASP A 81 7.81 14.59 6.00
N LEU A 82 7.42 13.68 5.10
CA LEU A 82 6.66 12.47 5.43
C LEU A 82 7.56 11.26 5.71
N THR A 83 8.87 11.39 5.51
CA THR A 83 9.82 10.30 5.75
C THR A 83 10.03 10.01 7.24
N CYS A 84 9.69 10.97 8.10
CA CYS A 84 9.75 10.82 9.55
C CYS A 84 8.61 9.96 10.15
N LEU A 85 7.62 9.55 9.34
CA LEU A 85 6.54 8.68 9.82
C LEU A 85 7.07 7.26 10.08
N GLY A 86 6.74 6.70 11.24
CA GLY A 86 7.11 5.33 11.58
C GLY A 86 6.49 4.28 10.65
N ASP A 87 7.20 3.18 10.41
CA ASP A 87 6.76 2.08 9.52
C ASP A 87 5.36 1.55 9.85
N ALA A 88 5.03 1.44 11.14
CA ALA A 88 3.70 1.00 11.59
C ALA A 88 2.60 1.98 11.15
N THR A 89 2.86 3.28 11.27
CA THR A 89 1.95 4.34 10.86
C THR A 89 1.81 4.39 9.33
N VAL A 90 2.90 4.28 8.58
CA VAL A 90 2.85 4.23 7.10
C VAL A 90 2.08 2.99 6.62
N ARG A 91 2.25 1.84 7.26
CA ARG A 91 1.46 0.62 6.95
C ARG A 91 -0.02 0.81 7.24
N ARG A 92 -0.38 1.51 8.32
CA ARG A 92 -1.77 1.84 8.63
C ARG A 92 -2.37 2.82 7.62
N LEU A 93 -1.62 3.86 7.24
CA LEU A 93 -2.00 4.77 6.16
C LEU A 93 -2.26 4.02 4.86
N ALA A 94 -1.33 3.14 4.46
CA ALA A 94 -1.46 2.33 3.25
C ALA A 94 -2.80 1.57 3.23
N ARG A 95 -3.23 0.98 4.35
CA ARG A 95 -4.51 0.26 4.48
C ARG A 95 -5.74 1.16 4.40
N LEU A 96 -5.69 2.36 4.98
CA LEU A 96 -6.82 3.30 5.01
C LEU A 96 -7.08 3.97 3.65
N ILE A 97 -6.03 4.19 2.85
CA ILE A 97 -6.13 4.86 1.57
C ILE A 97 -6.80 3.93 0.55
N SER A 98 -7.87 4.40 -0.10
CA SER A 98 -8.55 3.65 -1.16
C SER A 98 -7.68 3.51 -2.42
N LEU A 99 -7.95 2.52 -3.27
CA LEU A 99 -7.24 2.37 -4.55
C LEU A 99 -7.43 3.60 -5.45
N ASN A 100 -8.63 4.19 -5.46
CA ASN A 100 -8.92 5.40 -6.24
C ASN A 100 -8.08 6.59 -5.77
N THR A 101 -7.98 6.78 -4.46
CA THR A 101 -7.11 7.80 -3.86
C THR A 101 -5.66 7.55 -4.24
N LEU A 102 -5.17 6.31 -4.10
CA LEU A 102 -3.78 5.92 -4.40
C LEU A 102 -3.38 6.19 -5.86
N ILE A 103 -4.29 5.97 -6.82
CA ILE A 103 -4.07 6.29 -8.25
C ILE A 103 -3.93 7.79 -8.46
N GLY A 104 -4.75 8.58 -7.77
CA GLY A 104 -4.79 10.04 -7.89
C GLY A 104 -3.65 10.79 -7.17
N LEU A 105 -2.83 10.08 -6.39
CA LEU A 105 -1.70 10.70 -5.69
C LEU A 105 -0.59 11.11 -6.67
N SER A 106 -0.11 12.35 -6.51
CA SER A 106 1.09 12.86 -7.16
C SER A 106 2.15 13.09 -6.10
N ASP A 107 3.30 12.43 -6.25
CA ASP A 107 4.44 12.52 -5.32
C ASP A 107 5.70 13.03 -6.03
N PRO A 108 5.75 14.31 -6.40
CA PRO A 108 6.89 14.86 -7.13
C PRO A 108 8.19 14.80 -6.31
N ARG A 109 8.10 14.65 -4.98
CA ARG A 109 9.24 14.55 -4.06
C ARG A 109 9.59 13.10 -3.69
N ASN A 110 8.84 12.12 -4.20
CA ASN A 110 8.94 10.70 -3.85
C ASN A 110 9.04 10.46 -2.32
N ALA A 111 8.24 11.20 -1.55
CA ALA A 111 8.31 11.20 -0.09
C ALA A 111 7.66 9.94 0.53
N ILE A 112 6.60 9.40 -0.07
CA ILE A 112 5.83 8.30 0.55
C ILE A 112 5.13 7.37 -0.46
N LEU A 113 4.84 7.82 -1.68
CA LEU A 113 4.00 7.09 -2.63
C LEU A 113 4.61 5.75 -3.04
N GLY A 114 5.93 5.72 -3.29
CA GLY A 114 6.64 4.47 -3.58
C GLY A 114 6.52 3.45 -2.43
N THR A 115 6.57 3.93 -1.18
CA THR A 115 6.40 3.10 0.02
C THR A 115 4.97 2.59 0.17
N LEU A 116 3.96 3.42 -0.13
CA LEU A 116 2.55 2.99 -0.13
C LEU A 116 2.31 1.86 -1.13
N TYR A 117 2.81 2.01 -2.36
CA TYR A 117 2.71 0.96 -3.38
C TYR A 117 3.44 -0.32 -2.97
N ARG A 118 4.62 -0.20 -2.35
CA ARG A 118 5.36 -1.36 -1.81
C ARG A 118 4.54 -2.12 -0.78
N LEU A 119 4.00 -1.42 0.21
CA LEU A 119 3.23 -2.03 1.30
C LEU A 119 1.95 -2.70 0.78
N ARG A 120 1.29 -2.08 -0.21
CA ARG A 120 0.13 -2.69 -0.88
C ARG A 120 0.51 -3.92 -1.71
N ALA A 121 1.66 -3.90 -2.39
CA ALA A 121 2.16 -5.07 -3.11
C ALA A 121 2.50 -6.22 -2.15
N GLU A 122 3.15 -5.94 -1.01
CA GLU A 122 3.42 -6.93 0.04
C GLU A 122 2.14 -7.56 0.59
N GLU A 123 1.10 -6.74 0.83
CA GLU A 123 -0.22 -7.23 1.26
C GLU A 123 -0.88 -8.15 0.22
N LEU A 124 -0.80 -7.80 -1.08
CA LEU A 124 -1.29 -8.67 -2.15
C LEU A 124 -0.52 -10.00 -2.22
N LEU A 125 0.79 -9.99 -2.02
CA LEU A 125 1.62 -11.19 -2.04
C LEU A 125 1.32 -12.11 -0.86
N GLN A 126 1.09 -11.55 0.33
CA GLN A 126 0.68 -12.34 1.49
C GLN A 126 -0.64 -13.08 1.25
N ASN A 127 -1.59 -12.42 0.58
CA ASN A 127 -2.93 -12.96 0.36
C ASN A 127 -3.05 -13.87 -0.89
N HIS A 128 -2.25 -13.62 -1.93
CA HIS A 128 -2.41 -14.24 -3.25
C HIS A 128 -1.14 -14.86 -3.81
N GLY A 129 0.04 -14.60 -3.23
CA GLY A 129 1.35 -15.00 -3.74
C GLY A 129 1.46 -16.47 -4.16
N PRO A 130 1.05 -17.45 -3.33
CA PRO A 130 1.16 -18.87 -3.68
C PRO A 130 0.38 -19.29 -4.93
N ALA A 131 -0.68 -18.54 -5.27
CA ALA A 131 -1.50 -18.81 -6.44
C ALA A 131 -1.00 -18.10 -7.70
N LEU A 132 -0.05 -17.16 -7.60
CA LEU A 132 0.48 -16.43 -8.75
C LEU A 132 1.52 -17.28 -9.48
N THR A 133 1.46 -17.27 -10.81
CA THR A 133 2.47 -17.89 -11.68
C THR A 133 2.61 -17.11 -12.98
N SER A 134 3.69 -17.37 -13.73
CA SER A 134 3.90 -16.80 -15.05
C SER A 134 3.63 -17.83 -16.14
N CYS A 135 3.02 -17.40 -17.23
CA CYS A 135 2.71 -18.28 -18.34
C CYS A 135 3.93 -18.53 -19.23
N LYS A 136 4.19 -19.80 -19.60
CA LYS A 136 5.31 -20.15 -20.49
C LYS A 136 5.18 -19.61 -21.92
N HIS A 137 3.95 -19.30 -22.37
CA HIS A 137 3.67 -18.87 -23.74
C HIS A 137 3.67 -17.34 -23.90
N CYS A 138 2.96 -16.63 -23.02
CA CYS A 138 2.86 -15.17 -23.10
C CYS A 138 3.73 -14.41 -22.10
N SER A 139 4.37 -15.12 -21.15
CA SER A 139 5.14 -14.54 -20.04
C SER A 139 4.34 -13.60 -19.13
N ALA A 140 3.01 -13.55 -19.28
CA ALA A 140 2.14 -12.78 -18.40
C ALA A 140 2.01 -13.46 -17.03
N LEU A 141 1.94 -12.63 -16.00
CA LEU A 141 1.63 -13.04 -14.64
C LEU A 141 0.12 -13.25 -14.51
N TYR A 142 -0.32 -14.39 -13.97
CA TYR A 142 -1.72 -14.71 -13.75
C TYR A 142 -1.90 -15.54 -12.48
N SER A 143 -3.13 -15.63 -11.97
CA SER A 143 -3.44 -16.54 -10.86
C SER A 143 -3.88 -17.91 -11.38
N ARG A 144 -3.28 -18.99 -10.84
CA ARG A 144 -3.70 -20.38 -11.06
C ARG A 144 -5.19 -20.60 -10.76
N ARG A 145 -5.75 -19.82 -9.83
CA ARG A 145 -7.20 -19.85 -9.49
C ARG A 145 -8.10 -19.51 -10.67
N PHE A 146 -7.58 -18.80 -11.67
CA PHE A 146 -8.32 -18.36 -12.85
C PHE A 146 -7.85 -19.07 -14.14
N ALA A 147 -6.92 -20.03 -14.04
CA ALA A 147 -6.30 -20.69 -15.19
C ALA A 147 -7.33 -21.31 -16.15
N ASP A 148 -8.42 -21.87 -15.61
CA ASP A 148 -9.47 -22.52 -16.41
C ASP A 148 -10.40 -21.55 -17.13
N ARG A 149 -10.44 -20.29 -16.69
CA ARG A 149 -11.34 -19.27 -17.23
C ARG A 149 -10.61 -18.30 -18.15
N LEU A 150 -9.31 -18.09 -17.95
CA LEU A 150 -8.49 -17.19 -18.74
C LEU A 150 -8.05 -17.82 -20.05
N ILE A 151 -8.03 -17.00 -21.10
CA ILE A 151 -7.58 -17.38 -22.43
C ILE A 151 -6.19 -16.79 -22.67
N CYS A 152 -5.22 -17.64 -23.01
CA CYS A 152 -3.87 -17.22 -23.36
C CYS A 152 -3.76 -16.99 -24.88
N PRO A 153 -3.58 -15.75 -25.37
CA PRO A 153 -3.55 -15.48 -26.81
C PRO A 153 -2.33 -16.08 -27.53
N ARG A 154 -1.27 -16.45 -26.79
CA ARG A 154 -0.04 -17.03 -27.35
C ARG A 154 0.08 -18.54 -27.13
N ALA A 155 -0.87 -19.17 -26.46
CA ALA A 155 -0.85 -20.62 -26.27
C ALA A 155 -1.31 -21.33 -27.55
N PRO A 156 -0.75 -22.51 -27.87
CA PRO A 156 -1.25 -23.33 -28.97
C PRO A 156 -2.70 -23.72 -28.67
N ALA A 157 -3.53 -23.70 -29.71
CA ALA A 157 -4.92 -24.10 -29.59
C ALA A 157 -5.01 -25.62 -29.38
N SER A 158 -5.73 -26.05 -28.35
CA SER A 158 -6.01 -27.45 -28.04
C SER A 158 -7.50 -27.68 -27.93
N VAL A 159 -7.94 -28.93 -28.05
CA VAL A 159 -9.35 -29.30 -27.92
C VAL A 159 -9.56 -29.88 -26.53
N ASP A 160 -10.52 -29.35 -25.77
CA ASP A 160 -10.87 -29.91 -24.47
C ASP A 160 -11.74 -31.18 -24.59
N PHE A 161 -12.03 -31.81 -23.45
CA PHE A 161 -12.86 -33.03 -23.40
C PHE A 161 -14.29 -32.84 -23.95
N ASN A 162 -14.75 -31.60 -24.11
CA ASN A 162 -16.05 -31.26 -24.67
C ASN A 162 -15.98 -30.89 -26.16
N GLY A 163 -14.81 -31.05 -26.81
CA GLY A 163 -14.62 -30.71 -28.22
C GLY A 163 -14.45 -29.21 -28.48
N ARG A 164 -14.23 -28.37 -27.45
CA ARG A 164 -14.08 -26.92 -27.61
C ARG A 164 -12.61 -26.54 -27.78
N LEU A 165 -12.35 -25.62 -28.72
CA LEU A 165 -11.03 -25.04 -28.90
C LEU A 165 -10.68 -24.15 -27.70
N CYS A 166 -9.57 -24.46 -27.04
CA CYS A 166 -9.08 -23.79 -25.85
C CYS A 166 -7.64 -23.33 -26.06
N GLN A 167 -7.31 -22.14 -25.57
CA GLN A 167 -5.93 -21.67 -25.45
C GLN A 167 -5.70 -21.30 -23.99
N ARG A 168 -5.03 -22.16 -23.24
CA ARG A 168 -4.92 -22.02 -21.77
C ARG A 168 -3.57 -21.47 -21.36
N HIS A 169 -3.55 -20.72 -20.27
CA HIS A 169 -2.28 -20.38 -19.64
C HIS A 169 -1.69 -21.63 -18.99
N GLU A 170 -0.44 -21.93 -19.33
CA GLU A 170 0.32 -23.01 -18.71
C GLU A 170 1.47 -22.41 -17.88
N PRO A 171 1.65 -22.84 -16.61
CA PRO A 171 2.71 -22.33 -15.75
C PRO A 171 4.09 -22.63 -16.35
N ILE A 172 5.04 -21.73 -16.13
CA ILE A 172 6.44 -21.93 -16.56
C ILE A 172 7.14 -23.05 -15.78
N ALA A 173 6.81 -23.20 -14.50
CA ALA A 173 7.28 -24.25 -13.61
C ALA A 173 6.33 -24.36 -12.41
N ASP A 174 6.28 -25.53 -11.77
CA ASP A 174 5.41 -25.79 -10.61
C ASP A 174 5.92 -25.11 -9.33
N ASP A 175 7.25 -25.03 -9.18
CA ASP A 175 7.99 -24.40 -8.09
C ASP A 175 8.26 -22.91 -8.32
N TRP A 176 7.61 -22.31 -9.32
CA TRP A 176 7.79 -20.90 -9.65
C TRP A 176 7.38 -19.99 -8.48
N ASP A 177 8.27 -19.08 -8.11
CA ASP A 177 8.09 -18.15 -7.00
C ASP A 177 8.00 -16.70 -7.49
N VAL A 178 6.90 -16.02 -7.15
CA VAL A 178 6.65 -14.64 -7.58
C VAL A 178 7.72 -13.67 -7.07
N VAL A 179 8.29 -13.91 -5.88
CA VAL A 179 9.27 -12.98 -5.31
C VAL A 179 10.59 -13.07 -6.08
N ARG A 180 11.15 -14.27 -6.21
CA ARG A 180 12.43 -14.53 -6.87
C ARG A 180 12.35 -14.32 -8.38
N SER A 181 11.27 -14.77 -9.01
CA SER A 181 11.20 -14.83 -10.48
C SER A 181 10.54 -13.61 -11.12
N PHE A 182 9.77 -12.81 -10.37
CA PHE A 182 9.13 -11.60 -10.88
C PHE A 182 9.61 -10.33 -10.15
N ILE A 183 9.50 -10.25 -8.83
CA ILE A 183 9.79 -9.02 -8.08
C ILE A 183 11.27 -8.65 -8.13
N VAL A 184 12.17 -9.59 -7.82
CA VAL A 184 13.61 -9.33 -7.80
C VAL A 184 14.11 -8.82 -9.16
N PRO A 185 13.84 -9.49 -10.30
CA PRO A 185 14.23 -8.98 -11.62
C PRO A 185 13.64 -7.61 -11.95
N MET A 186 12.38 -7.36 -11.58
CA MET A 186 11.71 -6.06 -11.82
C MET A 186 12.36 -4.93 -11.02
N ARG A 187 12.92 -5.21 -9.83
CA ARG A 187 13.66 -4.22 -9.03
C ARG A 187 15.03 -3.87 -9.61
N HIS A 188 15.71 -4.82 -10.26
CA HIS A 188 17.04 -4.61 -10.85
C HIS A 188 17.01 -3.85 -12.19
N ARG A 189 15.90 -3.89 -12.92
CA ARG A 189 15.71 -3.09 -14.13
C ARG A 189 15.31 -1.67 -13.72
N LYS A 190 16.27 -0.72 -13.70
CA LYS A 190 16.09 0.73 -13.43
C LYS A 190 14.77 1.07 -12.73
N ALA A 191 14.78 1.04 -11.39
CA ALA A 191 13.74 1.52 -10.47
C ALA A 191 12.34 1.68 -11.12
N GLN A 192 11.76 0.57 -11.59
CA GLN A 192 10.35 0.60 -11.92
C GLN A 192 9.61 0.77 -10.60
N GLU A 193 9.00 1.94 -10.46
CA GLU A 193 8.23 2.35 -9.30
C GLU A 193 7.42 1.17 -8.79
N TRP A 194 7.40 0.96 -7.47
CA TRP A 194 6.54 -0.04 -6.85
C TRP A 194 5.10 0.01 -7.35
N LYS A 195 4.67 1.17 -7.88
CA LYS A 195 3.47 1.36 -8.70
C LYS A 195 3.30 0.30 -9.79
N ARG A 196 4.28 0.08 -10.67
CA ARG A 196 4.16 -0.90 -11.77
C ARG A 196 4.06 -2.32 -11.23
N ILE A 197 4.92 -2.68 -10.27
CA ILE A 197 4.88 -3.99 -9.62
C ILE A 197 3.50 -4.23 -8.99
N PHE A 198 3.01 -3.25 -8.25
CA PHE A 198 1.70 -3.29 -7.61
C PHE A 198 0.58 -3.51 -8.63
N TRP A 199 0.53 -2.74 -9.73
CA TRP A 199 -0.53 -2.87 -10.73
C TRP A 199 -0.48 -4.20 -11.48
N THR A 200 0.70 -4.74 -11.77
CA THR A 200 0.82 -6.08 -12.36
C THR A 200 0.33 -7.17 -11.40
N LEU A 201 0.71 -7.09 -10.12
CA LEU A 201 0.22 -8.03 -9.10
C LEU A 201 -1.29 -7.92 -8.92
N TRP A 202 -1.80 -6.70 -8.75
CA TRP A 202 -3.23 -6.44 -8.58
C TRP A 202 -4.02 -6.96 -9.77
N GLY A 203 -3.56 -6.69 -10.99
CA GLY A 203 -4.20 -7.14 -12.22
C GLY A 203 -4.33 -8.66 -12.31
N ALA A 204 -3.28 -9.39 -11.94
CA ALA A 204 -3.29 -10.85 -11.93
C ALA A 204 -4.22 -11.46 -10.85
N THR A 205 -4.62 -10.68 -9.84
CA THR A 205 -5.53 -11.12 -8.76
C THR A 205 -7.00 -10.80 -9.01
N LYS A 206 -7.33 -10.09 -10.09
CA LYS A 206 -8.70 -9.68 -10.42
C LYS A 206 -9.16 -10.29 -11.73
N LEU A 207 -10.30 -10.98 -11.68
CA LEU A 207 -10.96 -11.57 -12.84
C LEU A 207 -12.21 -10.74 -13.15
N PHE A 208 -12.37 -10.39 -14.41
CA PHE A 208 -13.52 -9.68 -14.95
C PHE A 208 -14.22 -10.55 -16.00
N GLN A 209 -15.48 -10.25 -16.26
CA GLN A 209 -16.27 -10.88 -17.32
C GLN A 209 -16.80 -9.79 -18.25
N CYS A 210 -16.59 -9.96 -19.55
CA CYS A 210 -17.13 -9.06 -20.54
C CYS A 210 -18.65 -9.23 -20.64
N THR A 211 -19.42 -8.14 -20.55
CA THR A 211 -20.88 -8.18 -20.69
C THR A 211 -21.34 -8.40 -22.14
N MET A 212 -20.46 -8.18 -23.13
CA MET A 212 -20.80 -8.30 -24.55
C MET A 212 -20.51 -9.68 -25.12
N CYS A 213 -19.37 -10.28 -24.74
CA CYS A 213 -18.94 -11.59 -25.27
C CYS A 213 -18.81 -12.68 -24.20
N GLU A 214 -19.15 -12.38 -22.95
CA GLU A 214 -19.15 -13.31 -21.81
C GLU A 214 -17.80 -13.94 -21.45
N THR A 215 -16.72 -13.54 -22.13
CA THR A 215 -15.36 -14.04 -21.88
C THR A 215 -14.78 -13.46 -20.60
N TYR A 216 -13.95 -14.26 -19.94
CA TYR A 216 -13.21 -13.83 -18.75
C TYR A 216 -11.84 -13.30 -19.13
N PHE A 217 -11.44 -12.21 -18.49
CA PHE A 217 -10.12 -11.61 -18.65
C PHE A 217 -9.64 -11.07 -17.30
N ASP A 218 -8.33 -11.04 -17.09
CA ASP A 218 -7.73 -10.41 -15.92
C ASP A 218 -7.38 -8.94 -16.24
N ALA A 219 -7.17 -8.11 -15.22
CA ALA A 219 -6.81 -6.71 -15.48
C ALA A 219 -5.48 -6.59 -16.24
N GLY A 220 -4.57 -7.56 -16.10
CA GLY A 220 -3.28 -7.58 -16.79
C GLY A 220 -3.37 -7.79 -18.30
N SER A 221 -4.43 -8.44 -18.80
CA SER A 221 -4.63 -8.69 -20.24
C SER A 221 -5.26 -7.53 -21.01
N THR A 222 -5.74 -6.49 -20.31
CA THR A 222 -6.37 -5.30 -20.94
C THR A 222 -5.39 -4.22 -21.39
N GLY A 223 -4.12 -4.30 -20.99
CA GLY A 223 -3.08 -3.31 -21.29
C GLY A 223 -2.14 -3.73 -22.41
N GLY A 224 -2.68 -3.89 -23.62
CA GLY A 224 -1.93 -4.06 -24.87
C GLY A 224 -1.77 -2.76 -25.62
#